data_AF-A0A6L7KPF3-F1
#
_entry.id   AF-A0A6L7KPF3-F1
#
_cell.length_a   1.000
_cell.length_b   1.000
_cell.length_c   1.000
_cell.angle_alpha   90.00
_cell.angle_beta   90.00
_cell.angle_gamma   90.00
#
_symmetry.space_group_name_H-M   'P 1'
#
loop_
_entity.id
_entity.type
_entity.pdbx_description
1 polymer ?
#
loop_
_entity_poly.entity_id
_entity_poly.type
_entity_poly.pdbx_seq_one_letter_code
_entity_poly.pdbx_strand_id
1 'polypeptide(L)' 'AKIEALATEIDLAKRDRMIAEIWRAVQDEQIYIPIHHQVLNWGMKSDIQTIVASDDTAKFKYFSFN' A
#
# COMPACT_ATOMS: atom_id res chain seq x y z
N ALA A 1 10.24 10.75 17.28
CA ALA A 1 11.02 9.57 17.69
C ALA A 1 10.79 8.35 16.79
N LYS A 2 9.73 7.54 16.96
CA LYS A 2 9.58 6.27 16.20
C LYS A 2 9.39 6.46 14.69
N ILE A 3 8.60 7.46 14.28
CA ILE A 3 8.37 7.79 12.86
C ILE A 3 9.66 8.24 12.16
N GLU A 4 10.47 9.08 12.81
CA GLU A 4 11.76 9.54 12.27
C GLU A 4 12.76 8.38 12.15
N ALA A 5 12.81 7.50 13.16
CA ALA A 5 13.70 6.35 13.16
C ALA A 5 13.36 5.31 12.08
N LEU A 6 12.10 5.21 11.63
CA LEU A 6 11.72 4.33 10.51
C LEU A 6 12.43 4.66 9.19
N ALA A 7 12.83 5.92 8.99
CA ALA A 7 13.45 6.37 7.74
C ALA A 7 14.84 5.76 7.51
N THR A 8 15.52 5.34 8.58
CA THR A 8 16.90 4.83 8.53
C THR A 8 17.05 3.39 9.04
N GLU A 9 15.97 2.75 9.50
CA GLU A 9 16.00 1.37 9.99
C GLU A 9 16.10 0.37 8.83
N ILE A 10 17.15 -0.45 8.85
CA ILE A 10 17.48 -1.43 7.79
C ILE A 10 17.12 -2.86 8.15
N ASP A 11 16.95 -3.17 9.45
CA ASP A 11 16.49 -4.49 9.89
C ASP A 11 14.98 -4.60 9.66
N LEU A 12 14.58 -5.48 8.73
CA LEU A 12 13.18 -5.62 8.34
C LEU A 12 12.28 -6.03 9.51
N ALA A 13 12.71 -6.99 10.32
CA ALA A 13 11.91 -7.46 11.45
C ALA A 13 11.70 -6.37 12.50
N LYS A 14 12.72 -5.54 12.76
CA LYS A 14 12.65 -4.39 13.66
C LYS A 14 11.79 -3.28 13.07
N ARG A 15 11.92 -3.00 11.79
CA ARG A 15 11.10 -2.02 11.07
C ARG A 15 9.62 -2.38 11.13
N ASP A 16 9.28 -3.66 10.89
CA ASP A 16 7.91 -4.16 10.96
C ASP A 16 7.31 -4.02 12.37
N ARG A 17 8.10 -4.33 13.42
CA ARG A 17 7.68 -4.10 14.81
C ARG A 17 7.42 -2.62 15.08
N MET A 18 8.29 -1.73 14.62
CA MET A 18 8.11 -0.28 14.79
C MET A 18 6.85 0.23 14.08
N ILE A 19 6.58 -0.25 12.85
CA ILE A 19 5.33 0.06 12.12
C ILE A 19 4.12 -0.40 12.92
N ALA A 20 4.14 -1.62 13.46
CA ALA A 20 3.04 -2.15 14.27
C ALA A 20 2.80 -1.33 15.55
N GLU A 21 3.86 -0.89 16.23
CA GLU A 21 3.77 -0.05 17.43
C GLU A 21 3.17 1.34 17.11
N ILE A 22 3.53 1.95 15.98
CA ILE A 22 2.95 3.22 15.55
C ILE A 22 1.46 3.03 15.25
N TRP A 23 1.09 1.98 14.52
CA TRP A 23 -0.30 1.67 14.22
C TRP A 23 -1.14 1.40 15.46
N ARG A 24 -0.55 0.75 16.48
CA ARG A 24 -1.21 0.53 17.76
C ARG A 24 -1.57 1.85 18.43
N ALA A 25 -0.64 2.82 18.48
CA ALA A 25 -0.92 4.14 19.05
C ALA A 25 -2.06 4.86 18.29
N VAL A 26 -2.04 4.83 16.96
CA VAL A 26 -3.11 5.43 16.13
C VAL A 26 -4.49 4.84 16.44
N GLN A 27 -4.57 3.53 16.67
CA GLN A 27 -5.81 2.82 16.99
C GLN A 27 -6.28 3.07 18.43
N ASP A 28 -5.36 2.97 19.41
CA ASP A 28 -5.67 3.16 20.83
C ASP A 28 -6.10 4.59 21.13
N GLU A 29 -5.51 5.58 20.45
CA GLU A 29 -5.87 7.00 20.57
C GLU A 29 -7.04 7.42 19.67
N GLN A 30 -7.57 6.51 18.84
CA GLN A 30 -8.70 6.75 17.94
C GLN A 30 -8.54 8.00 17.06
N ILE A 31 -7.33 8.22 16.51
CA ILE A 31 -7.01 9.41 15.70
C ILE A 31 -7.91 9.51 14.45
N TYR A 32 -8.34 8.37 13.91
CA TYR A 32 -9.35 8.31 12.85
C TYR A 32 -10.11 6.96 12.88
N ILE A 33 -11.27 6.92 12.21
CA ILE A 33 -12.07 5.70 12.04
C ILE A 33 -11.88 5.19 10.61
N PRO A 34 -11.30 3.98 10.39
CA PRO A 34 -11.18 3.41 9.06
C PRO A 34 -12.55 2.96 8.55
N ILE A 35 -13.01 3.53 7.44
CA ILE A 35 -14.32 3.17 6.84
C ILE A 35 -14.16 2.07 5.78
N HIS A 36 -13.13 2.16 4.94
CA HIS A 36 -12.84 1.16 3.92
C HIS A 36 -11.37 1.18 3.53
N HIS A 37 -10.88 0.04 3.03
CA HIS A 37 -9.63 -0.05 2.28
C HIS A 37 -9.96 0.02 0.79
N GLN A 38 -9.41 1.00 0.08
CA GLN A 38 -9.73 1.23 -1.32
C GLN A 38 -9.21 0.08 -2.19
N VAL A 39 -10.10 -0.50 -3.00
CA VAL A 39 -9.76 -1.48 -4.04
C VAL A 39 -9.67 -0.78 -5.40
N LEU A 40 -8.89 -1.35 -6.31
CA LEU A 40 -8.69 -0.80 -7.65
C LEU A 40 -9.71 -1.39 -8.62
N ASN A 41 -10.45 -0.52 -9.30
CA ASN A 41 -11.53 -0.91 -10.19
C ASN A 41 -11.18 -0.54 -11.64
N TRP A 42 -10.58 -1.49 -12.36
CA TRP A 42 -10.19 -1.28 -13.75
C TRP A 42 -11.18 -1.96 -14.70
N GLY A 43 -11.64 -1.20 -15.70
CA GLY A 43 -12.38 -1.74 -16.84
C GLY A 43 -11.45 -1.87 -18.04
N MET A 44 -11.44 -3.03 -18.70
CA MET A 44 -10.63 -3.26 -19.90
C MET A 44 -11.50 -3.81 -21.04
N LYS A 45 -11.14 -3.44 -22.27
CA LYS A 45 -11.68 -4.11 -23.46
C LYS A 45 -11.19 -5.56 -23.48
N SER A 46 -12.02 -6.49 -23.97
CA SER A 46 -11.77 -7.93 -23.92
C SER A 46 -10.49 -8.41 -24.63
N ASP A 47 -9.95 -7.62 -25.57
CA ASP A 47 -8.74 -7.92 -26.31
C ASP A 47 -7.48 -7.21 -25.77
N ILE A 48 -7.59 -6.51 -24.64
CA ILE A 48 -6.47 -5.85 -23.97
C ILE A 48 -6.21 -6.53 -22.62
N GLN A 49 -4.98 -6.96 -22.40
CA GLN A 49 -4.52 -7.52 -21.12
C GLN A 49 -3.48 -6.60 -20.47
N THR A 50 -3.48 -6.55 -19.14
CA THR A 50 -2.44 -5.88 -18.35
C THR A 50 -2.47 -6.39 -16.90
N ILE A 51 -1.52 -5.94 -16.08
CA ILE A 51 -1.58 -6.10 -14.62
C ILE A 51 -2.06 -4.81 -13.97
N VAL A 52 -2.97 -4.93 -13.00
CA VAL A 52 -3.38 -3.80 -12.16
C VAL A 52 -2.31 -3.59 -11.10
N ALA A 53 -1.55 -2.51 -11.22
CA ALA A 53 -0.49 -2.18 -10.27
C ALA A 53 -1.11 -1.62 -8.97
N SER A 54 -0.55 -1.98 -7.80
CA SER A 54 -1.07 -1.54 -6.50
C SER A 54 -0.97 -0.03 -6.26
N ASP A 55 -0.17 0.67 -7.07
CA ASP A 55 -0.04 2.13 -7.10
C ASP A 55 -1.03 2.81 -8.06
N ASP A 56 -2.04 2.07 -8.55
CA ASP A 56 -3.06 2.50 -9.52
C ASP A 56 -2.50 3.13 -10.82
N THR A 57 -1.24 2.82 -11.14
CA THR A 57 -0.57 3.39 -12.30
C THR A 57 -0.64 2.44 -13.50
N ALA A 58 -1.08 2.94 -14.65
CA ALA A 58 -1.01 2.23 -15.92
C ALA A 58 0.44 2.04 -16.38
N LYS A 59 1.01 0.87 -16.07
CA LYS A 59 2.37 0.47 -16.51
C LYS A 59 2.30 -0.06 -17.95
N PHE A 60 2.47 0.82 -18.94
CA PHE A 60 2.37 0.46 -20.37
C PHE A 60 3.21 -0.76 -20.80
N LYS A 61 4.35 -1.01 -20.14
CA LYS A 61 5.19 -2.19 -20.35
C LYS A 61 4.43 -3.52 -20.28
N TYR A 62 3.35 -3.60 -19.49
CA TYR A 62 2.59 -4.83 -19.27
C TYR A 62 1.35 -4.96 -20.15
N PHE A 63 1.08 -3.99 -21.02
CA PHE A 63 -0.07 -4.09 -21.93
C PHE A 63 0.24 -5.02 -23.09
N SER A 64 -0.68 -5.93 -23.37
CA SER A 64 -0.66 -6.78 -24.56
C SER A 64 -2.04 -6.84 -25.20
N PHE A 65 -2.04 -7.18 -26.49
CA PHE A 65 -3.25 -7.48 -27.25
C PHE A 65 -3.37 -8.99 -27.44
N ASN A 66 -4.59 -9.51 -27.38
CA ASN A 66 -4.90 -10.88 -27.78
C ASN A 66 -4.92 -11.04 -29.31
#